data_AF-A0A3S5F7M9-F1
#
_entry.id   AF-A0A3S5F7M9-F1
#
_cell.length_a   1.000
_cell.length_b   1.000
_cell.length_c   1.000
_cell.angle_alpha   90.00
_cell.angle_beta   90.00
_cell.angle_gamma   90.00
#
_symmetry.space_group_name_H-M   'P 1'
#
loop_
_entity.id
_entity.type
_entity.pdbx_description
1 polymer ?
#
loop_
_entity_poly.entity_id
_entity_poly.type
_entity_poly.pdbx_seq_one_letter_code
_entity_poly.pdbx_strand_id
1 'polypeptide(L)'
;MFPQLSENEILQIVDLFVGRLAKRLADQEMSIELTDAAKVLMASKGYDPAMGARPLRREMQRNIEDALSEKILFGEIKPGEKITVGVEGEGDDAKFVFSSQQMRDLPLETVNKMAESAVEEAEQITGGASD
;
A
#
# COMPACT_ATOMS: atom_id res chain seq x y z
N MET A 1 -25.57 -15.16 -9.17
CA MET A 1 -24.18 -15.28 -9.70
C MET A 1 -23.51 -13.94 -9.41
N PHE A 2 -22.42 -13.93 -8.67
CA PHE A 2 -21.67 -12.68 -8.46
C PHE A 2 -20.78 -12.43 -9.69
N PRO A 3 -20.69 -11.17 -10.18
CA PRO A 3 -19.80 -10.84 -11.27
C PRO A 3 -18.34 -11.01 -10.84
N GLN A 4 -17.46 -11.27 -11.81
CA GLN A 4 -16.02 -11.24 -11.59
C GLN A 4 -15.58 -9.80 -11.29
N LEU A 5 -14.57 -9.66 -10.44
CA LEU A 5 -14.01 -8.35 -10.12
C LEU A 5 -13.17 -7.86 -11.30
N SER A 6 -13.31 -6.59 -11.62
CA SER A 6 -12.41 -5.87 -12.51
C SER A 6 -11.06 -5.63 -11.83
N GLU A 7 -10.03 -5.40 -12.62
CA GLU A 7 -8.68 -5.07 -12.12
C GLU A 7 -8.70 -3.84 -11.19
N ASN A 8 -9.47 -2.82 -11.54
CA ASN A 8 -9.62 -1.61 -10.73
C ASN A 8 -10.25 -1.92 -9.35
N GLU A 9 -11.27 -2.78 -9.30
CA GLU A 9 -11.87 -3.20 -8.02
C GLU A 9 -10.87 -4.00 -7.16
N ILE A 10 -10.02 -4.80 -7.79
CA ILE A 10 -8.97 -5.55 -7.08
C ILE A 10 -7.93 -4.58 -6.51
N LEU A 11 -7.49 -3.59 -7.29
CA LEU A 11 -6.57 -2.55 -6.81
C LEU A 11 -7.17 -1.76 -5.63
N GLN A 12 -8.45 -1.41 -5.69
CA GLN A 12 -9.14 -0.78 -4.54
C GLN A 12 -9.13 -1.67 -3.29
N ILE A 13 -9.29 -3.00 -3.46
CA ILE A 13 -9.20 -3.93 -2.33
C ILE A 13 -7.77 -3.98 -1.78
N VAL A 14 -6.75 -3.93 -2.64
CA VAL A 14 -5.35 -3.80 -2.21
C VAL A 14 -5.16 -2.53 -1.39
N ASP A 15 -5.63 -1.38 -1.87
CA ASP A 15 -5.57 -0.11 -1.15
C ASP A 15 -6.27 -0.18 0.22
N LEU A 16 -7.42 -0.84 0.30
CA LEU A 16 -8.12 -1.05 1.57
C LEU A 16 -7.28 -1.88 2.57
N PHE A 17 -6.54 -2.88 2.09
CA PHE A 17 -5.66 -3.65 2.96
C PHE A 17 -4.44 -2.84 3.39
N VAL A 18 -3.79 -2.12 2.46
CA VAL A 18 -2.66 -1.24 2.76
C VAL A 18 -3.08 -0.17 3.76
N GLY A 19 -4.24 0.47 3.59
CA GLY A 19 -4.74 1.47 4.53
C GLY A 19 -4.96 0.92 5.94
N ARG A 20 -5.41 -0.34 6.08
CA ARG A 20 -5.52 -1.00 7.39
C ARG A 20 -4.16 -1.30 8.02
N LEU A 21 -3.18 -1.67 7.22
CA LEU A 21 -1.81 -1.89 7.69
C LEU A 21 -1.16 -0.56 8.10
N ALA A 22 -1.29 0.48 7.28
CA ALA A 22 -0.78 1.81 7.53
C ALA A 22 -1.30 2.39 8.85
N LYS A 23 -2.59 2.21 9.16
CA LYS A 23 -3.15 2.60 10.46
C LYS A 23 -2.44 1.94 11.65
N ARG A 24 -2.15 0.64 11.57
CA ARG A 24 -1.45 -0.08 12.65
C ARG A 24 0.01 0.36 12.79
N LEU A 25 0.67 0.68 11.68
CA LEU A 25 2.05 1.17 11.69
C LEU A 25 2.14 2.61 12.21
N ALA A 26 1.13 3.44 11.96
CA ALA A 26 1.07 4.80 12.46
C ALA A 26 1.07 4.84 14.00
N ASP A 27 0.40 3.88 14.66
CA ASP A 27 0.44 3.71 16.12
C ASP A 27 1.84 3.38 16.65
N GLN A 28 2.76 2.95 15.77
CA GLN A 28 4.16 2.65 16.07
C GLN A 28 5.13 3.69 15.46
N GLU A 29 4.63 4.89 15.13
CA GLU A 29 5.39 5.99 14.53
C GLU A 29 6.02 5.65 13.16
N MET A 30 5.46 4.68 12.43
CA MET A 30 5.93 4.28 11.10
C MET A 30 4.87 4.58 10.05
N SER A 31 5.29 4.80 8.80
CA SER A 31 4.38 4.89 7.66
C SER A 31 4.74 3.88 6.58
N ILE A 32 3.76 3.46 5.79
CA ILE A 32 3.96 2.54 4.68
C ILE A 32 3.24 3.04 3.43
N GLU A 33 3.89 2.88 2.28
CA GLU A 33 3.28 3.06 0.97
C GLU A 33 3.69 1.90 0.05
N LEU A 34 2.76 1.48 -0.81
CA LEU A 34 3.05 0.56 -1.91
C LEU A 34 3.09 1.38 -3.20
N THR A 35 4.15 1.18 -3.99
CA THR A 35 4.22 1.69 -5.35
C THR A 35 3.12 1.10 -6.22
N ASP A 36 2.72 1.79 -7.28
CA ASP A 36 1.70 1.29 -8.21
C ASP A 36 2.08 -0.07 -8.80
N ALA A 37 3.36 -0.26 -9.12
CA ALA A 37 3.89 -1.54 -9.57
C ALA A 37 3.68 -2.66 -8.53
N ALA A 38 3.89 -2.37 -7.23
CA ALA A 38 3.63 -3.32 -6.16
C ALA A 38 2.14 -3.64 -6.01
N LYS A 39 1.26 -2.64 -6.16
CA LYS A 39 -0.20 -2.87 -6.13
C LYS A 39 -0.66 -3.75 -7.28
N VAL A 40 -0.19 -3.49 -8.49
CA VAL A 40 -0.48 -4.30 -9.69
C VAL A 40 0.03 -5.72 -9.52
N LEU A 41 1.26 -5.90 -9.02
CA LEU A 41 1.81 -7.23 -8.75
C LEU A 41 0.99 -7.98 -7.69
N MET A 42 0.56 -7.29 -6.63
CA MET A 42 -0.28 -7.86 -5.58
C MET A 42 -1.63 -8.32 -6.12
N ALA A 43 -2.27 -7.47 -6.94
CA ALA A 43 -3.52 -7.78 -7.60
C ALA A 43 -3.37 -9.00 -8.52
N SER A 44 -2.32 -9.03 -9.34
CA SER A 44 -2.02 -10.14 -10.26
C SER A 44 -1.78 -11.47 -9.52
N LYS A 45 -0.97 -11.47 -8.46
CA LYS A 45 -0.68 -12.69 -7.68
C LYS A 45 -1.83 -13.16 -6.79
N GLY A 46 -2.64 -12.22 -6.31
CA GLY A 46 -3.70 -12.49 -5.34
C GLY A 46 -5.10 -12.69 -5.93
N TYR A 47 -5.28 -12.46 -7.22
CA TYR A 47 -6.56 -12.64 -7.89
C TYR A 47 -6.67 -14.00 -8.58
N ASP A 48 -7.79 -14.67 -8.34
CA ASP A 48 -8.15 -15.90 -9.04
C ASP A 48 -9.61 -15.74 -9.54
N PRO A 49 -9.90 -15.84 -10.85
CA PRO A 49 -11.26 -15.70 -11.38
C PRO A 49 -12.29 -16.68 -10.79
N ALA A 50 -11.86 -17.86 -10.34
CA ALA A 50 -12.71 -18.86 -9.71
C ALA A 50 -12.94 -18.59 -8.21
N MET A 51 -11.97 -17.95 -7.53
CA MET A 51 -12.03 -17.68 -6.09
C MET A 51 -12.26 -16.20 -5.73
N GLY A 52 -12.28 -15.31 -6.71
CA GLY A 52 -12.29 -13.85 -6.54
C GLY A 52 -11.04 -13.33 -5.81
N ALA A 53 -11.19 -12.24 -5.05
CA ALA A 53 -10.12 -11.65 -4.24
C ALA A 53 -9.82 -12.42 -2.93
N ARG A 54 -10.35 -13.65 -2.76
CA ARG A 54 -10.09 -14.43 -1.53
C ARG A 54 -8.60 -14.76 -1.33
N PRO A 55 -7.84 -15.17 -2.37
CA PRO A 55 -6.41 -15.42 -2.21
C PRO A 55 -5.62 -14.14 -1.90
N LEU A 56 -6.08 -12.98 -2.38
CA LEU A 56 -5.43 -11.67 -2.23
C LEU A 56 -5.10 -11.32 -0.78
N ARG A 57 -6.03 -11.60 0.14
CA ARG A 57 -5.79 -11.37 1.57
C ARG A 57 -4.59 -12.17 2.08
N ARG A 58 -4.47 -13.42 1.63
CA ARG A 58 -3.37 -14.30 2.05
C ARG A 58 -2.04 -13.87 1.42
N GLU A 59 -2.06 -13.40 0.17
CA GLU A 59 -0.84 -12.87 -0.44
C GLU A 59 -0.38 -11.55 0.17
N MET A 60 -1.31 -10.64 0.52
CA MET A 60 -0.99 -9.43 1.27
C MET A 60 -0.36 -9.77 2.63
N GLN A 61 -0.96 -10.72 3.36
CA GLN A 61 -0.43 -11.15 4.65
C GLN A 61 1.00 -11.68 4.52
N ARG A 62 1.23 -12.65 3.62
CA ARG A 62 2.53 -13.31 3.49
C ARG A 62 3.62 -12.40 2.96
N ASN A 63 3.35 -11.68 1.87
CA ASN A 63 4.39 -10.94 1.18
C ASN A 63 4.64 -9.57 1.79
N ILE A 64 3.63 -8.98 2.46
CA ILE A 64 3.74 -7.63 3.03
C ILE A 64 3.75 -7.69 4.55
N GLU A 65 2.69 -8.18 5.19
CA GLU A 65 2.56 -8.08 6.66
C GLU A 65 3.60 -8.93 7.41
N ASP A 66 3.76 -10.20 7.03
CA ASP A 66 4.69 -11.13 7.68
C ASP A 66 6.15 -10.69 7.43
N ALA A 67 6.49 -10.36 6.17
CA ALA A 67 7.82 -9.87 5.79
C ALA A 67 8.17 -8.56 6.52
N LEU A 68 7.22 -7.64 6.64
CA LEU A 68 7.43 -6.39 7.38
C LEU A 68 7.64 -6.65 8.88
N SER A 69 6.83 -7.54 9.45
CA SER A 69 6.94 -7.91 10.87
C SER A 69 8.32 -8.49 11.19
N GLU A 70 8.86 -9.32 10.29
CA GLU A 70 10.21 -9.88 10.42
C GLU A 70 11.29 -8.79 10.39
N LYS A 71 11.20 -7.83 9.45
CA LYS A 71 12.15 -6.71 9.34
C LYS A 71 12.13 -5.79 10.56
N ILE A 72 10.95 -5.52 11.10
CA ILE A 72 10.79 -4.74 12.34
C ILE A 72 11.39 -5.52 13.52
N LEU A 73 11.12 -6.83 13.61
CA LEU A 73 11.64 -7.69 14.67
C LEU A 73 13.18 -7.75 14.69
N PHE A 74 13.81 -7.79 13.51
CA PHE A 74 15.27 -7.76 13.37
C PHE A 74 15.88 -6.35 13.46
N GLY A 75 15.06 -5.31 13.59
CA GLY A 75 15.52 -3.92 13.72
C GLY A 75 16.07 -3.33 12.42
N GLU A 76 15.77 -3.92 11.27
CA GLU A 76 16.04 -3.35 9.94
C GLU A 76 15.19 -2.11 9.69
N ILE A 77 13.95 -2.12 10.23
CA ILE A 77 13.00 -1.01 10.16
C ILE A 77 12.73 -0.52 11.58
N LYS A 78 12.75 0.79 11.77
CA LYS A 78 12.65 1.42 13.09
C LYS A 78 11.49 2.42 13.18
N PRO A 79 11.01 2.72 14.40
CA PRO A 79 10.07 3.82 14.62
C PRO A 79 10.61 5.13 14.03
N GLY A 80 9.73 5.92 13.42
CA GLY A 80 10.08 7.16 12.72
C GLY A 80 10.52 6.97 11.27
N GLU A 81 10.42 5.77 10.70
CA GLU A 81 10.74 5.51 9.30
C GLU A 81 9.50 5.44 8.41
N LYS A 82 9.66 5.91 7.17
CA LYS A 82 8.74 5.70 6.06
C LYS A 82 9.20 4.49 5.27
N ILE A 83 8.31 3.52 5.13
CA ILE A 83 8.51 2.28 4.41
C ILE A 83 7.89 2.41 3.02
N THR A 84 8.67 2.15 1.99
CA THR A 84 8.20 2.07 0.61
C THR A 84 8.35 0.64 0.12
N VAL A 85 7.26 0.07 -0.39
CA VAL A 85 7.22 -1.27 -0.96
C VAL A 85 7.23 -1.17 -2.48
N GLY A 86 8.32 -1.63 -3.08
CA GLY A 86 8.56 -1.69 -4.51
C GLY A 86 8.43 -3.09 -5.09
N VAL A 87 8.76 -3.20 -6.37
CA VAL A 87 8.92 -4.46 -7.09
C VAL A 87 10.31 -4.50 -7.72
N GLU A 88 10.97 -5.64 -7.62
CA GLU A 88 12.19 -5.94 -8.36
C GLU A 88 11.99 -7.20 -9.21
N GLY A 89 12.51 -7.18 -10.44
CA GLY A 89 12.31 -8.24 -11.42
C GLY A 89 11.04 -8.08 -12.26
N GLU A 90 10.80 -9.02 -13.16
CA GLU A 90 9.69 -9.00 -14.11
C GLU A 90 9.03 -10.39 -14.21
N GLY A 91 7.76 -10.42 -14.61
CA GLY A 91 7.01 -11.66 -14.79
C GLY A 91 6.87 -12.47 -13.50
N ASP A 92 7.07 -13.79 -13.60
CA ASP A 92 6.92 -14.72 -12.48
C ASP A 92 7.99 -14.54 -11.39
N ASP A 93 9.15 -13.98 -11.75
CA ASP A 93 10.27 -13.73 -10.85
C ASP A 93 10.16 -12.41 -10.07
N ALA A 94 9.14 -11.60 -10.36
CA ALA A 94 8.92 -10.32 -9.70
C ALA A 94 8.69 -10.51 -8.18
N LYS A 95 9.43 -9.75 -7.37
CA LYS A 95 9.41 -9.85 -5.90
C LYS A 95 9.16 -8.49 -5.26
N PHE A 96 8.52 -8.53 -4.10
CA PHE A 96 8.35 -7.32 -3.28
C PHE A 96 9.65 -6.98 -2.58
N VAL A 97 10.05 -5.72 -2.69
CA VAL A 97 11.23 -5.18 -2.03
C VAL A 97 10.84 -4.06 -1.09
N PHE A 98 11.52 -3.97 0.05
CA PHE A 98 11.23 -3.01 1.11
C PHE A 98 12.42 -2.07 1.25
N SER A 99 12.15 -0.78 1.16
CA SER A 99 13.10 0.27 1.52
C SER A 99 12.50 1.10 2.65
N SER A 100 13.28 1.40 3.68
CA SER A 100 12.89 2.36 4.72
C SER A 100 13.81 3.57 4.70
N GLN A 101 13.24 4.73 5.03
CA GLN A 101 13.95 6.00 5.15
C GLN A 101 13.47 6.73 6.41
N GLN A 102 14.36 7.40 7.13
CA GLN A 102 13.94 8.20 8.28
C GLN A 102 13.05 9.35 7.83
N MET A 103 11.91 9.50 8.49
CA MET A 103 10.93 10.54 8.17
C MET A 103 11.48 11.96 8.43
N ARG A 104 12.48 12.08 9.32
CA ARG A 104 13.18 13.35 9.59
C ARG A 104 14.06 13.82 8.42
N ASP A 105 14.42 12.91 7.52
CA ASP A 105 15.25 13.20 6.34
C ASP A 105 14.41 13.41 5.07
N LEU A 106 13.07 13.44 5.20
CA LEU A 106 12.20 13.78 4.07
C LEU A 106 12.42 15.25 3.67
N PRO A 107 12.70 15.54 2.39
CA PRO A 107 12.76 16.90 1.90
C PRO A 107 11.46 17.64 2.25
N LEU A 108 11.58 18.90 2.70
CA LEU A 108 10.42 19.76 3.02
C LEU A 108 9.42 19.86 1.85
N GLU A 109 9.88 19.67 0.62
CA GLU A 109 9.03 19.59 -0.58
C GLU A 109 8.04 18.41 -0.56
N THR A 110 8.42 17.27 0.03
CA THR A 110 7.55 16.08 0.14
C THR A 110 6.43 16.31 1.16
N VAL A 111 6.73 16.99 2.27
CA VAL A 111 5.74 17.36 3.29
C VAL A 111 4.70 18.31 2.72
N ASN A 112 5.13 19.31 1.92
CA ASN A 112 4.22 20.24 1.27
C ASN A 112 3.33 19.53 0.23
N LYS A 113 3.87 18.62 -0.59
CA LYS A 113 3.05 17.85 -1.54
C LYS A 113 1.99 16.99 -0.86
N MET A 114 2.32 16.36 0.28
CA MET A 114 1.34 15.57 1.04
C MET A 114 0.24 16.44 1.66
N ALA A 115 0.59 17.65 2.12
CA ALA A 115 -0.38 18.62 2.60
C ALA A 115 -1.29 19.14 1.48
N GLU A 116 -0.75 19.40 0.29
CA GLU A 116 -1.51 19.84 -0.88
C GLU A 116 -2.50 18.77 -1.37
N SER A 117 -2.09 17.50 -1.46
CA SER A 117 -2.98 16.41 -1.87
C SER A 117 -4.14 16.18 -0.90
N ALA A 118 -3.91 16.36 0.41
CA ALA A 118 -4.96 16.28 1.43
C ALA A 118 -5.96 17.44 1.36
N VAL A 119 -5.53 18.62 0.86
CA VAL A 119 -6.40 19.78 0.65
C VAL A 119 -7.23 19.60 -0.63
N GLU A 120 -6.64 19.07 -1.71
CA GLU A 120 -7.37 18.78 -2.96
C GLU A 120 -8.48 17.72 -2.79
N GLU A 121 -8.23 16.66 -2.00
CA GLU A 121 -9.26 15.67 -1.68
C GLU A 121 -10.42 16.26 -0.85
N ALA A 122 -10.15 17.23 0.01
CA ALA A 122 -11.17 17.91 0.80
C ALA A 122 -12.04 18.87 -0.04
N GLU A 123 -11.47 19.53 -1.05
CA GLU A 123 -12.20 20.44 -1.92
C GLU A 123 -13.15 19.69 -2.89
N GLN A 124 -12.74 18.54 -3.42
CA GLN A 124 -13.57 17.75 -4.34
C GLN A 124 -14.85 17.19 -3.70
N ILE A 125 -14.87 16.96 -2.39
CA ILE A 125 -16.04 16.46 -1.66
C ILE A 125 -17.10 17.57 -1.44
N THR A 126 -16.69 18.84 -1.48
CA THR A 126 -17.60 19.98 -1.19
C THR A 126 -18.24 20.61 -2.44
N GLY A 127 -17.74 20.32 -3.65
CA GLY A 127 -18.18 20.94 -4.90
C GLY A 127 -19.39 20.29 -5.60
N GLY A 128 -19.94 19.19 -5.08
CA GLY A 128 -20.92 18.36 -5.79
C GLY A 128 -22.41 18.61 -5.52
N ALA A 129 -22.79 19.73 -4.89
CA ALA A 129 -24.20 20.01 -4.57
C ALA A 129 -24.61 21.41 -5.01
N SER A 130 -24.79 21.62 -6.32
CA SER A 130 -25.63 22.69 -6.90
C SER A 130 -25.75 22.48 -8.42
N ASP A 131 -26.80 21.78 -8.87
CA ASP A 131 -27.78 22.25 -9.90
C ASP A 131 -28.95 21.25 -9.98
#